data_AF-A0A0F9GTH4-F1
#
_entry.id   AF-A0A0F9GTH4-F1
#
_cell.length_a   1.000
_cell.length_b   1.000
_cell.length_c   1.000
_cell.angle_alpha   90.00
_cell.angle_beta   90.00
_cell.angle_gamma   90.00
#
_symmetry.space_group_name_H-M   'P 1'
#
loop_
_entity.id
_entity.type
_entity.pdbx_description
1 polymer ?
#
loop_
_entity_poly.entity_id
_entity_poly.type
_entity_poly.pdbx_seq_one_letter_code
_entity_poly.pdbx_strand_id
1 'polypeptide(L)'
;MKKGVLERLESSDEGTFGILRYYDGEYLHYFYAGELPWRDNAPNVSCIPKGVYTVMWTRSPRFKRCMYLVAKVAKRSGIRAHAANFMGDDTKGFRKQLHGCIALGEKLGWLGGQKAILVSRPAMRRF
;
A
#
# COMPACT_ATOMS: atom_id res chain seq x y z
N MET A 1 4.34 -14.53 -9.92
CA MET A 1 3.29 -14.24 -8.91
C MET A 1 3.91 -14.47 -7.55
N LYS A 2 3.69 -13.58 -6.58
CA LYS A 2 4.28 -13.66 -5.24
C LYS A 2 3.17 -13.76 -4.18
N LYS A 3 3.38 -14.53 -3.11
CA LYS A 3 2.50 -14.51 -1.92
C LYS A 3 3.05 -13.48 -0.93
N GLY A 4 2.36 -12.35 -0.80
CA GLY A 4 2.74 -11.28 0.10
C GLY A 4 1.94 -11.35 1.40
N VAL A 5 2.61 -11.19 2.54
CA VAL A 5 2.00 -11.02 3.86
C VAL A 5 1.93 -9.53 4.16
N LEU A 6 0.72 -9.02 4.36
CA LEU A 6 0.45 -7.64 4.74
C LEU A 6 0.06 -7.59 6.23
N GLU A 7 0.94 -7.00 7.03
CA GLU A 7 0.76 -6.77 8.46
C GLU A 7 0.50 -5.29 8.73
N ARG A 8 -0.27 -4.98 9.77
CA ARG A 8 -0.54 -3.59 10.20
C ARG A 8 0.23 -3.31 11.48
N LEU A 9 0.90 -2.18 11.52
CA LEU A 9 1.62 -1.69 12.69
C LEU A 9 0.75 -0.70 13.46
N GLU A 10 0.15 0.25 12.75
CA GLU A 10 -0.67 1.30 13.36
C GLU A 10 -1.68 1.86 12.34
N SER A 11 -2.71 2.52 12.86
CA SER A 11 -3.66 3.26 12.04
C SER A 11 -4.14 4.50 12.79
N SER A 12 -4.18 5.61 12.08
CA SER A 12 -4.79 6.87 12.52
C SER A 12 -5.48 7.54 11.33
N ASP A 13 -5.90 8.79 11.49
CA ASP A 13 -6.39 9.60 10.38
C ASP A 13 -5.27 10.03 9.41
N GLU A 14 -4.00 9.88 9.79
CA GLU A 14 -2.85 10.12 8.89
C GLU A 14 -2.60 8.96 7.91
N GLY A 15 -3.24 7.81 8.14
CA GLY A 15 -3.15 6.62 7.32
C GLY A 15 -3.09 5.34 8.14
N THR A 16 -3.13 4.21 7.44
CA THR A 16 -2.84 2.88 7.98
C THR A 16 -1.45 2.44 7.51
N PHE A 17 -0.55 2.19 8.45
CA PHE A 17 0.84 1.83 8.17
C PHE A 17 1.12 0.38 8.56
N GLY A 18 2.01 -0.25 7.82
CA GLY A 18 2.23 -1.69 7.91
C GLY A 18 3.51 -2.15 7.25
N ILE A 19 3.63 -3.46 7.11
CA ILE A 19 4.73 -4.12 6.39
C ILE A 19 4.11 -5.04 5.34
N LEU A 20 4.61 -4.95 4.11
CA LEU A 20 4.39 -5.97 3.08
C LEU A 20 5.68 -6.76 2.91
N ARG A 21 5.62 -8.07 3.17
CA ARG A 21 6.77 -8.97 3.04
C ARG A 21 6.45 -10.18 2.16
N TYR A 22 7.44 -10.70 1.46
CA TYR A 22 7.32 -11.94 0.68
C TYR A 22 8.69 -12.63 0.58
N TYR A 23 8.67 -13.93 0.25
CA TYR A 23 9.89 -14.69 -0.03
C TYR A 23 10.11 -14.84 -1.54
N ASP A 24 11.36 -14.71 -1.96
CA ASP A 24 11.85 -15.09 -3.29
C ASP A 24 12.94 -16.14 -3.12
N GLY A 25 12.58 -17.42 -3.27
CA GLY A 25 13.40 -18.51 -2.76
C GLY A 25 13.61 -18.38 -1.25
N GLU A 26 14.87 -18.34 -0.81
CA GLU A 26 15.25 -18.19 0.60
C GLU A 26 15.31 -16.72 1.07
N TYR A 27 15.25 -15.77 0.14
CA TYR A 27 15.41 -14.34 0.45
C TYR A 27 14.10 -13.72 0.90
N LEU A 28 14.11 -13.14 2.09
CA LEU A 28 13.00 -12.33 2.61
C LEU A 28 13.09 -10.89 2.10
N HIS A 29 12.08 -10.46 1.36
CA HIS A 29 11.88 -9.06 0.99
C HIS A 29 10.83 -8.44 1.91
N TYR A 30 11.08 -7.21 2.36
CA TYR A 30 10.11 -6.44 3.16
C TYR A 30 10.11 -4.97 2.75
N PHE A 31 8.94 -4.35 2.84
CA PHE A 31 8.71 -2.95 2.54
C PHE A 31 7.73 -2.38 3.56
N TYR A 32 7.91 -1.11 3.92
CA TYR A 32 6.83 -0.40 4.61
C TYR A 32 5.66 -0.23 3.65
N ALA A 33 4.47 -0.52 4.15
CA ALA A 33 3.22 -0.39 3.43
C ALA A 33 2.40 0.75 4.02
N GLY A 34 1.81 1.56 3.16
CA GLY A 34 0.93 2.66 3.53
C GLY A 34 -0.38 2.61 2.77
N GLU A 35 -1.50 2.74 3.47
CA GLU A 35 -2.84 2.80 2.88
C GLU A 35 -3.70 3.84 3.58
N LEU A 36 -4.87 4.14 3.02
CA LEU A 36 -5.86 5.02 3.64
C LEU A 36 -6.32 4.48 5.00
N PRO A 37 -6.85 5.32 5.91
CA PRO A 37 -7.44 4.85 7.16
C PRO A 37 -8.52 3.80 6.93
N TRP A 38 -8.72 2.91 7.91
CA TRP A 38 -9.76 1.89 7.82
C TRP A 38 -11.17 2.51 7.80
N ARG A 39 -11.96 2.11 6.80
CA ARG A 39 -13.38 2.46 6.63
C ARG A 39 -14.12 1.21 6.13
N ASP A 40 -14.03 0.13 6.89
CA ASP A 40 -14.73 -1.15 6.66
C ASP A 40 -14.50 -1.76 5.28
N ASN A 41 -13.25 -1.68 4.80
CA ASN A 41 -12.86 -2.16 3.48
C ASN A 41 -13.70 -1.52 2.36
N ALA A 42 -14.19 -0.29 2.55
CA ALA A 42 -14.93 0.43 1.53
C ALA A 42 -14.02 0.75 0.31
N PRO A 43 -14.55 0.62 -0.91
CA PRO A 43 -13.78 0.87 -2.12
C PRO A 43 -13.33 2.35 -2.19
N ASN A 44 -12.11 2.56 -2.68
CA ASN A 44 -11.49 3.87 -2.92
C ASN A 44 -11.21 4.76 -1.69
N VAL A 45 -11.76 4.44 -0.51
CA VAL A 45 -11.65 5.28 0.69
C VAL A 45 -11.07 4.55 1.91
N SER A 46 -10.91 3.22 1.85
CA SER A 46 -10.34 2.40 2.92
C SER A 46 -9.04 1.72 2.50
N CYS A 47 -8.18 1.38 3.46
CA CYS A 47 -7.24 0.27 3.32
C CYS A 47 -7.96 -1.08 3.20
N ILE A 48 -7.22 -2.11 2.76
CA ILE A 48 -7.69 -3.51 2.75
C ILE A 48 -7.43 -4.20 4.11
N PRO A 49 -8.05 -5.36 4.40
CA PRO A 49 -7.72 -6.12 5.60
C PRO A 49 -6.24 -6.53 5.64
N LYS A 50 -5.68 -6.72 6.85
CA LYS A 50 -4.40 -7.44 6.98
C LYS A 50 -4.56 -8.89 6.53
N GLY A 51 -3.51 -9.51 6.03
CA GLY A 51 -3.58 -10.92 5.62
C GLY A 51 -2.59 -11.29 4.53
N VAL A 52 -2.77 -12.49 3.99
CA VAL A 52 -1.93 -13.02 2.92
C VAL A 52 -2.62 -12.80 1.58
N TYR A 53 -1.92 -12.15 0.66
CA TYR A 53 -2.45 -11.82 -0.65
C TYR A 53 -1.57 -12.36 -1.77
N THR A 54 -2.24 -12.64 -2.89
CA THR A 54 -1.56 -12.91 -4.15
C THR A 54 -1.20 -11.58 -4.81
N VAL A 55 0.09 -11.35 -5.09
CA VAL A 55 0.57 -10.16 -5.79
C VAL A 55 1.07 -10.53 -7.18
N MET A 56 0.55 -9.83 -8.19
CA MET A 56 0.81 -10.15 -9.61
C MET A 56 1.19 -8.91 -10.39
N TRP A 57 2.26 -8.99 -11.17
CA TRP A 57 2.61 -7.96 -12.16
C TRP A 57 1.68 -8.08 -13.36
N THR A 58 0.74 -7.13 -13.52
CA THR A 58 -0.27 -7.20 -14.58
C THR A 58 -0.52 -5.83 -15.20
N ARG A 59 -1.02 -5.82 -16.43
CA ARG A 59 -1.42 -4.59 -17.12
C ARG A 59 -2.57 -3.90 -16.37
N SER A 60 -2.43 -2.61 -16.09
CA SER A 60 -3.50 -1.77 -15.56
C SER A 60 -4.15 -0.97 -16.70
N PRO A 61 -5.44 -1.20 -17.01
CA PRO A 61 -6.13 -0.44 -18.06
C PRO A 61 -6.12 1.07 -17.79
N ARG A 62 -6.43 1.47 -16.54
CA ARG A 62 -6.47 2.87 -16.10
C ARG A 62 -5.15 3.61 -16.30
N PHE A 63 -4.04 3.02 -15.87
CA PHE A 63 -2.73 3.68 -15.89
C PHE A 63 -1.93 3.44 -17.17
N LYS A 64 -2.48 2.68 -18.12
CA LYS A 64 -1.83 2.36 -19.38
C LYS A 64 -0.38 1.81 -19.22
N ARG A 65 -0.07 1.13 -18.11
CA ARG A 65 1.20 0.39 -17.87
C ARG A 65 1.01 -0.86 -17.00
N CYS A 66 2.05 -1.69 -16.87
CA CYS A 66 2.06 -2.80 -15.92
C CYS A 66 2.32 -2.30 -14.49
N MET A 67 1.63 -2.90 -13.54
CA MET A 67 1.68 -2.56 -12.11
C MET A 67 1.40 -3.80 -11.28
N TYR A 68 1.91 -3.84 -10.05
CA TYR A 68 1.57 -4.91 -9.12
C TYR A 68 0.12 -4.79 -8.65
N LEU A 69 -0.63 -5.87 -8.81
CA LEU A 69 -2.01 -6.05 -8.37
C LEU A 69 -2.02 -6.93 -7.12
N VAL A 70 -2.64 -6.44 -6.05
CA VAL A 70 -3.05 -7.25 -4.90
C VAL A 70 -4.39 -7.87 -5.24
N ALA A 71 -4.40 -9.19 -5.46
CA ALA A 71 -5.56 -9.94 -5.91
C ALA A 71 -6.25 -10.70 -4.78
N LYS A 72 -7.49 -11.12 -5.05
CA LYS A 72 -8.34 -11.90 -4.14
C LYS A 72 -8.63 -11.18 -2.81
N VAL A 73 -8.74 -9.85 -2.84
CA VAL A 73 -9.26 -9.07 -1.71
C VAL A 73 -10.78 -9.26 -1.68
N ALA A 74 -11.34 -9.71 -0.56
CA ALA A 74 -12.78 -9.91 -0.44
C ALA A 74 -13.53 -8.60 -0.74
N LYS A 75 -14.55 -8.67 -1.59
CA LYS A 75 -15.43 -7.54 -2.00
C LYS A 75 -14.70 -6.35 -2.66
N ARG A 76 -13.43 -6.49 -3.04
CA ARG A 76 -12.65 -5.42 -3.70
C ARG A 76 -11.76 -5.94 -4.82
N SER A 77 -11.53 -5.11 -5.81
CA SER A 77 -10.66 -5.39 -6.94
C SER A 77 -9.83 -4.17 -7.33
N GLY A 78 -8.80 -4.39 -8.14
CA GLY A 78 -8.00 -3.30 -8.69
C GLY A 78 -7.05 -2.61 -7.70
N ILE A 79 -6.78 -3.23 -6.55
CA ILE A 79 -5.82 -2.69 -5.57
C ILE A 79 -4.40 -2.80 -6.15
N ARG A 80 -3.79 -1.66 -6.47
CA ARG A 80 -2.45 -1.61 -7.06
C ARG A 80 -1.42 -1.07 -6.08
N ALA A 81 -0.19 -1.58 -6.15
CA ALA A 81 0.95 -0.99 -5.47
C ALA A 81 1.57 0.14 -6.32
N HIS A 82 1.87 1.28 -5.70
CA HIS A 82 2.62 2.36 -6.35
C HIS A 82 3.38 3.24 -5.35
N ALA A 83 4.23 4.12 -5.88
CA ALA A 83 4.93 5.08 -5.05
C ALA A 83 3.96 6.19 -4.61
N ALA A 84 3.93 6.48 -3.32
CA ALA A 84 3.27 7.61 -2.69
C ALA A 84 3.94 7.87 -1.33
N ASN A 85 3.68 9.04 -0.74
CA ASN A 85 4.17 9.40 0.58
C ASN A 85 3.04 9.57 1.60
N PHE A 86 1.90 10.14 1.18
CA PHE A 86 0.80 10.50 2.09
C PHE A 86 -0.46 9.68 1.84
N MET A 87 -1.09 9.23 2.92
CA MET A 87 -2.25 8.34 2.89
C MET A 87 -3.35 8.77 3.86
N GLY A 88 -3.36 10.03 4.27
CA GLY A 88 -4.29 10.51 5.29
C GLY A 88 -5.72 10.72 4.79
N ASP A 89 -6.59 11.05 5.74
CA ASP A 89 -7.95 11.50 5.52
C ASP A 89 -7.97 13.00 5.22
N ASP A 90 -8.25 13.35 3.96
CA ASP A 90 -8.32 14.73 3.49
C ASP A 90 -9.48 15.52 4.10
N THR A 91 -10.54 14.84 4.56
CA THR A 91 -11.65 15.49 5.27
C THR A 91 -11.25 15.98 6.66
N LYS A 92 -10.11 15.51 7.18
CA LYS A 92 -9.53 15.88 8.48
C LYS A 92 -8.26 16.74 8.34
N GLY A 93 -7.98 17.26 7.14
CA GLY A 93 -6.83 18.13 6.87
C GLY A 93 -5.52 17.39 6.60
N PHE A 94 -5.52 16.06 6.49
CA PHE A 94 -4.32 15.31 6.15
C PHE A 94 -4.16 15.18 4.63
N ARG A 95 -2.91 15.16 4.17
CA ARG A 95 -2.63 14.93 2.74
C ARG A 95 -2.90 13.48 2.37
N LYS A 96 -3.41 13.31 1.15
CA LYS A 96 -3.78 12.02 0.57
C LYS A 96 -3.26 11.92 -0.87
N GLN A 97 -2.66 10.78 -1.21
CA GLN A 97 -2.20 10.47 -2.57
C GLN A 97 -2.72 9.12 -3.07
N LEU A 98 -3.63 8.50 -2.32
CA LEU A 98 -4.19 7.18 -2.59
C LEU A 98 -5.72 7.25 -2.74
N HIS A 99 -6.26 6.30 -3.49
CA HIS A 99 -7.69 6.00 -3.55
C HIS A 99 -7.90 4.50 -3.30
N GLY A 100 -7.45 4.03 -2.13
CA GLY A 100 -7.51 2.61 -1.76
C GLY A 100 -6.48 1.70 -2.45
N CYS A 101 -5.42 2.28 -3.01
CA CYS A 101 -4.19 1.60 -3.42
C CYS A 101 -3.27 1.36 -2.22
N ILE A 102 -2.18 0.61 -2.42
CA ILE A 102 -1.10 0.43 -1.42
C ILE A 102 0.17 1.19 -1.84
N ALA A 103 0.70 2.01 -0.94
CA ALA A 103 1.99 2.67 -1.09
C ALA A 103 3.10 1.79 -0.52
N LEU A 104 4.23 1.65 -1.22
CA LEU A 104 5.41 0.96 -0.69
C LEU A 104 6.57 1.94 -0.52
N GLY A 105 7.37 1.73 0.52
CA GLY A 105 8.58 2.50 0.79
C GLY A 105 9.61 1.73 1.60
N GLU A 106 10.83 2.27 1.66
CA GLU A 106 11.94 1.66 2.40
C GLU A 106 12.05 2.21 3.83
N LYS A 107 11.36 3.32 4.11
CA LYS A 107 11.34 3.95 5.44
C LYS A 107 9.93 4.41 5.80
N LEU A 108 9.61 4.32 7.08
CA LEU A 108 8.48 4.99 7.72
C LEU A 108 9.01 6.19 8.49
N GLY A 109 8.39 7.35 8.35
CA GLY A 109 8.84 8.57 9.01
C GLY A 109 7.84 9.71 8.88
N TRP A 110 8.36 10.94 8.88
CA TRP A 110 7.56 12.16 8.79
C TRP A 110 8.01 13.00 7.60
N LEU A 111 7.07 13.62 6.91
CA LEU A 111 7.33 14.55 5.82
C LEU A 111 6.38 15.74 5.94
N GLY A 112 6.92 16.93 6.23
CA GLY A 112 6.10 18.15 6.40
C GLY A 112 5.01 17.98 7.47
N GLY A 113 5.38 17.49 8.66
CA GLY A 113 4.47 17.38 9.80
C GLY A 113 3.44 16.24 9.78
N GLN A 114 3.42 15.40 8.74
CA GLN A 114 2.55 14.23 8.64
C GLN A 114 3.37 12.95 8.49
N LYS A 115 2.92 11.87 9.12
CA LYS A 115 3.46 10.54 8.97
C LYS A 115 3.36 10.07 7.52
N ALA A 116 4.43 9.47 7.02
CA ALA A 116 4.60 9.22 5.60
C ALA A 116 5.42 7.97 5.32
N ILE A 117 5.12 7.34 4.19
CA ILE A 117 5.98 6.35 3.56
C ILE A 117 7.07 7.10 2.80
N LEU A 118 8.34 6.83 3.12
CA LEU A 118 9.48 7.51 2.51
C LEU A 118 10.23 6.57 1.56
N VAL A 119 11.00 7.16 0.64
CA VAL A 119 11.81 6.41 -0.34
C VAL A 119 10.93 5.47 -1.19
N SER A 120 9.74 5.94 -1.59
CA SER A 120 8.72 5.10 -2.22
C SER A 120 9.01 4.72 -3.68
N ARG A 121 9.68 5.59 -4.44
CA ARG A 121 10.09 5.27 -5.83
C ARG A 121 11.17 4.18 -5.90
N PRO A 122 12.26 4.21 -5.10
CA PRO A 122 13.20 3.09 -5.03
C PRO A 122 12.54 1.78 -4.56
N ALA A 123 11.67 1.82 -3.53
CA ALA A 123 10.93 0.64 -3.09
C ALA A 123 10.16 -0.03 -4.23
N MET A 124 9.40 0.74 -5.02
CA MET A 124 8.67 0.21 -6.17
C MET A 124 9.55 -0.33 -7.31
N ARG A 125 10.82 0.06 -7.39
CA ARG A 125 11.78 -0.49 -8.36
C ARG A 125 12.37 -1.83 -7.90
N ARG A 126 12.42 -2.05 -6.59
CA ARG A 126 12.95 -3.28 -5.96
C ARG A 126 11.88 -4.36 -5.73
N PHE A 127 10.63 -3.95 -5.57
CA PHE A 127 9.47 -4.83 -5.40
C PHE A 127 9.14 -5.56 -6.70
#